data_AF-A0A7L9S3N1-F1
#
_entry.id   AF-A0A7L9S3N1-F1
#
_cell.length_a   1.000
_cell.length_b   1.000
_cell.length_c   1.000
_cell.angle_alpha   90.00
_cell.angle_beta   90.00
_cell.angle_gamma   90.00
#
_symmetry.space_group_name_H-M   'P 1'
#
loop_
_entity.id
_entity.type
_entity.pdbx_description
1 polymer ?
#
loop_
_entity_poly.entity_id
_entity_poly.type
_entity_poly.pdbx_seq_one_letter_code
_entity_poly.pdbx_strand_id
1 'polypeptide(L)'
;MNKLSLLTAIIAFTVSAFSQANTANDWDRYENLATTIAVKINSAPLAQLTQQSIELVEISTKIIPSFIAKHPVCKNYLTAALEASTTMTSLSIEEIERDYHSDGKLPPMKSASCYHAKDLLVHPATMAVIGKTQPDSAQTRQQIHRELAEVLEHFNQVKMATVL
;
A
#
# COMPACT_ATOMS: atom_id res chain seq x y z
N MET A 1 75.83 22.64 5.84
CA MET A 1 75.12 21.36 6.07
C MET A 1 73.63 21.66 6.29
N ASN A 2 72.81 21.09 5.41
CA ASN A 2 71.36 20.85 5.44
C ASN A 2 70.42 21.90 6.03
N LYS A 3 69.50 22.43 5.19
CA LYS A 3 68.04 22.28 5.40
C LYS A 3 67.31 22.25 4.05
N LEU A 4 66.96 21.03 3.64
CA LEU A 4 66.03 20.72 2.56
C LEU A 4 64.62 21.12 3.03
N SER A 5 63.97 22.09 2.39
CA SER A 5 62.55 22.39 2.66
C SER A 5 61.68 21.48 1.81
N LEU A 6 61.01 20.53 2.46
CA LEU A 6 60.02 19.65 1.85
C LEU A 6 58.67 20.38 1.87
N LEU A 7 58.15 20.76 0.70
CA LEU A 7 56.79 21.24 0.53
C LEU A 7 55.86 20.03 0.38
N THR A 8 55.14 19.69 1.44
CA THR A 8 54.08 18.68 1.40
C THR A 8 52.77 19.35 0.97
N ALA A 9 52.37 19.15 -0.28
CA ALA A 9 51.05 19.53 -0.77
C ALA A 9 50.02 18.50 -0.27
N ILE A 10 49.14 18.91 0.64
CA ILE A 10 48.00 18.11 1.09
C ILE A 10 46.87 18.33 0.08
N ILE A 11 46.66 17.37 -0.82
CA ILE A 11 45.49 17.33 -1.69
C ILE A 11 44.35 16.69 -0.89
N ALA A 12 43.45 17.51 -0.37
CA ALA A 12 42.21 17.06 0.24
C ALA A 12 41.24 16.60 -0.86
N PHE A 13 41.20 15.30 -1.13
CA PHE A 13 40.12 14.68 -1.90
C PHE A 13 38.86 14.64 -1.04
N THR A 14 37.99 15.63 -1.21
CA THR A 14 36.62 15.58 -0.68
C THR A 14 35.81 14.63 -1.55
N VAL A 15 35.75 13.35 -1.16
CA VAL A 15 34.79 12.41 -1.74
C VAL A 15 33.41 12.83 -1.25
N SER A 16 32.67 13.54 -2.11
CA SER A 16 31.25 13.81 -1.87
C SER A 16 30.51 12.48 -2.06
N ALA A 17 30.16 11.84 -0.95
CA ALA A 17 29.24 10.71 -0.98
C ALA A 17 27.86 11.25 -1.40
N PHE A 18 27.52 11.08 -2.68
CA PHE A 18 26.15 11.27 -3.14
C PHE A 18 25.31 10.16 -2.52
N SER A 19 24.57 10.47 -1.46
CA SER A 19 23.44 9.64 -1.03
C SER A 19 22.39 9.70 -2.14
N GLN A 20 22.36 8.69 -3.02
CA GLN A 20 21.17 8.44 -3.82
C GLN A 20 20.07 7.99 -2.86
N ALA A 21 19.22 8.94 -2.45
CA ALA A 21 17.93 8.60 -1.87
C ALA A 21 17.16 7.86 -2.95
N ASN A 22 17.15 6.53 -2.87
CA ASN A 22 16.35 5.69 -3.75
C ASN A 22 14.89 6.00 -3.40
N THR A 23 14.23 6.86 -4.20
CA THR A 23 12.81 7.16 -4.01
C THR A 23 12.05 5.90 -4.37
N ALA A 24 11.70 5.10 -3.35
CA ALA A 24 10.92 3.89 -3.50
C ALA A 24 9.65 4.21 -4.32
N ASN A 25 9.40 3.44 -5.38
CA ASN A 25 8.19 3.59 -6.18
C ASN A 25 6.96 3.20 -5.35
N ASP A 26 5.75 3.54 -5.81
CA ASP A 26 4.52 3.28 -5.03
C ASP A 26 4.29 1.78 -4.74
N TRP A 27 4.77 0.86 -5.58
CA TRP A 27 4.69 -0.59 -5.30
C TRP A 27 5.54 -0.99 -4.11
N ASP A 28 6.80 -0.54 -4.07
CA ASP A 28 7.70 -0.82 -2.95
C ASP A 28 7.18 -0.15 -1.67
N ARG A 29 6.61 1.05 -1.77
CA ARG A 29 5.98 1.73 -0.62
C ARG A 29 4.80 0.94 -0.07
N TYR A 30 3.94 0.43 -0.95
CA TYR A 30 2.80 -0.39 -0.57
C TYR A 30 3.23 -1.67 0.17
N GLU A 31 4.14 -2.43 -0.44
CA GLU A 31 4.64 -3.70 0.10
C GLU A 31 5.34 -3.51 1.46
N ASN A 32 6.20 -2.49 1.57
CA ASN A 32 6.91 -2.18 2.81
C ASN A 32 5.96 -1.75 3.93
N LEU A 33 4.93 -0.95 3.61
CA LEU A 33 3.94 -0.53 4.60
C LEU A 33 3.08 -1.71 5.06
N ALA A 34 2.56 -2.52 4.14
CA ALA A 34 1.77 -3.71 4.47
C ALA A 34 2.58 -4.70 5.34
N THR A 35 3.85 -4.94 4.98
CA THR A 35 4.76 -5.79 5.77
C THR A 35 5.03 -5.20 7.16
N THR A 36 5.18 -3.87 7.24
CA THR A 36 5.36 -3.18 8.52
C THR A 36 4.15 -3.34 9.43
N ILE A 37 2.93 -3.23 8.88
CA ILE A 37 1.69 -3.48 9.62
C ILE A 37 1.69 -4.92 10.13
N ALA A 38 2.03 -5.91 9.30
CA ALA A 38 2.02 -7.32 9.66
C ALA A 38 2.92 -7.62 10.87
N VAL A 39 4.13 -7.04 10.89
CA VAL A 39 5.08 -7.19 12.00
C VAL A 39 4.57 -6.51 13.29
N LYS A 40 3.85 -5.40 13.17
CA LYS A 40 3.43 -4.57 14.30
C LYS A 40 1.99 -4.78 14.76
N ILE A 41 1.24 -5.66 14.11
CA ILE A 41 -0.21 -5.81 14.30
C ILE A 41 -0.63 -6.12 15.74
N ASN A 42 0.25 -6.74 16.54
CA ASN A 42 -0.01 -7.09 17.94
C ASN A 42 0.61 -6.12 18.96
N SER A 43 1.42 -5.15 18.52
CA SER A 43 2.19 -4.27 19.42
C SER A 43 1.95 -2.79 19.18
N ALA A 44 1.57 -2.38 17.97
CA ALA A 44 1.22 -0.98 17.68
C ALA A 44 -0.17 -0.62 18.22
N PRO A 45 -0.41 0.67 18.56
CA PRO A 45 -1.74 1.18 18.84
C PRO A 45 -2.69 0.98 17.65
N LEU A 46 -3.95 0.63 17.91
CA LEU A 46 -4.96 0.45 16.85
C LEU A 46 -5.13 1.70 15.97
N ALA A 47 -5.03 2.90 16.55
CA ALA A 47 -5.08 4.16 15.81
C ALA A 47 -3.92 4.30 14.82
N GLN A 48 -2.73 3.78 15.15
CA GLN A 48 -1.60 3.75 14.22
C GLN A 48 -1.88 2.80 13.05
N LEU A 49 -2.37 1.59 13.33
CA LEU A 49 -2.73 0.61 12.29
C LEU A 49 -3.80 1.19 11.35
N THR A 50 -4.80 1.88 11.92
CA THR A 50 -5.84 2.58 11.17
C THR A 50 -5.26 3.61 10.19
N GLN A 51 -4.36 4.46 10.67
CA GLN A 51 -3.74 5.48 9.82
C GLN A 51 -2.89 4.85 8.71
N GLN A 52 -2.16 3.78 9.01
CA GLN A 52 -1.37 3.05 8.03
C GLN A 52 -2.26 2.34 6.98
N SER A 53 -3.42 1.83 7.38
CA SER A 53 -4.41 1.29 6.44
C SER A 53 -4.97 2.37 5.50
N ILE A 54 -5.21 3.58 6.00
CA ILE A 54 -5.61 4.71 5.14
C ILE A 54 -4.48 5.06 4.16
N GLU A 55 -3.22 5.07 4.61
CA GLU A 55 -2.08 5.31 3.73
C GLU A 55 -1.95 4.22 2.65
N LEU A 56 -2.24 2.95 2.95
CA LEU A 56 -2.33 1.90 1.94
C LEU A 56 -3.42 2.19 0.90
N VAL A 57 -4.61 2.68 1.31
CA VAL A 57 -5.66 3.13 0.36
C VAL A 57 -5.12 4.23 -0.54
N GLU A 58 -4.46 5.25 0.01
CA GLU A 58 -3.87 6.35 -0.75
C GLU A 58 -2.83 5.86 -1.77
N ILE A 59 -1.95 4.94 -1.38
CA ILE A 59 -0.97 4.35 -2.29
C ILE A 59 -1.66 3.54 -3.39
N SER A 60 -2.72 2.78 -3.06
CA SER A 60 -3.51 2.04 -4.05
C SER A 60 -4.12 2.94 -5.12
N THR A 61 -4.55 4.16 -4.77
CA THR A 61 -5.06 5.11 -5.76
C THR A 61 -4.02 5.55 -6.79
N LYS A 62 -2.73 5.40 -6.49
CA LYS A 62 -1.61 5.68 -7.42
C LYS A 62 -1.19 4.44 -8.22
N ILE A 63 -1.30 3.26 -7.62
CA ILE A 63 -0.99 1.98 -8.26
C ILE A 63 -2.03 1.61 -9.33
N ILE A 64 -3.31 1.66 -8.98
CA ILE A 64 -4.40 1.14 -9.83
C ILE A 64 -4.47 1.81 -11.23
N PRO A 65 -4.26 3.13 -11.40
CA PRO A 65 -4.20 3.73 -12.73
C PRO A 65 -3.13 3.11 -13.64
N SER A 66 -1.96 2.77 -13.09
CA SER A 66 -0.89 2.10 -13.85
C SER A 66 -1.29 0.67 -14.25
N PHE A 67 -2.06 -0.01 -13.41
CA PHE A 67 -2.63 -1.32 -13.72
C PHE A 67 -3.69 -1.23 -14.83
N ILE A 68 -4.61 -0.27 -14.75
CA ILE A 68 -5.64 -0.02 -15.79
C ILE A 68 -4.99 0.22 -17.15
N ALA A 69 -3.88 0.95 -17.21
CA ALA A 69 -3.17 1.23 -18.46
C ALA A 69 -2.68 -0.05 -19.16
N LYS A 70 -2.30 -1.08 -18.40
CA LYS A 70 -1.88 -2.40 -18.92
C LYS A 70 -3.06 -3.37 -19.09
N HIS A 71 -4.14 -3.15 -18.34
CA HIS A 71 -5.35 -3.99 -18.35
C HIS A 71 -6.61 -3.16 -18.66
N PRO A 72 -6.78 -2.65 -19.91
CA PRO A 72 -7.91 -1.78 -20.24
C PRO A 72 -9.30 -2.40 -20.01
N VAL A 73 -9.39 -3.74 -20.03
CA VAL A 73 -10.61 -4.49 -19.68
C VAL A 73 -11.11 -4.20 -18.26
N CYS A 74 -10.22 -3.79 -17.36
CA CYS A 74 -10.54 -3.45 -15.97
C CYS A 74 -10.97 -2.00 -15.77
N LYS A 75 -10.86 -1.13 -16.80
CA LYS A 75 -11.04 0.32 -16.66
C LYS A 75 -12.34 0.69 -15.95
N ASN A 76 -13.48 0.21 -16.44
CA ASN A 76 -14.77 0.61 -15.87
C ASN A 76 -14.94 0.14 -14.42
N TYR A 77 -14.52 -1.09 -14.12
CA TYR A 77 -14.63 -1.67 -12.78
C TYR A 77 -13.72 -0.94 -11.77
N LEU A 78 -12.44 -0.77 -12.12
CA LEU A 78 -11.45 -0.16 -11.23
C LEU A 78 -11.62 1.36 -11.12
N THR A 79 -12.14 2.04 -12.14
CA THR A 79 -12.47 3.47 -12.03
C THR A 79 -13.60 3.68 -11.02
N ALA A 80 -14.65 2.85 -11.05
CA ALA A 80 -15.73 2.93 -10.06
C ALA A 80 -15.23 2.68 -8.62
N ALA A 81 -14.31 1.73 -8.43
CA ALA A 81 -13.67 1.51 -7.13
C ALA A 81 -12.81 2.71 -6.70
N LEU A 82 -12.02 3.29 -7.60
CA LEU A 82 -11.20 4.48 -7.32
C LEU A 82 -12.05 5.70 -6.92
N GLU A 83 -13.15 5.95 -7.62
CA GLU A 83 -14.08 7.05 -7.30
C GLU A 83 -14.71 6.90 -5.91
N ALA A 84 -14.86 5.65 -5.43
CA ALA A 84 -15.39 5.35 -4.12
C ALA A 84 -14.33 5.30 -3.00
N SER A 85 -13.03 5.35 -3.32
CA SER A 85 -11.93 5.10 -2.37
C SER A 85 -12.00 5.90 -1.07
N THR A 86 -12.28 7.21 -1.16
CA THR A 86 -12.45 8.07 0.04
C THR A 86 -13.66 7.65 0.86
N THR A 87 -14.80 7.41 0.19
CA THR A 87 -16.06 7.00 0.82
C THR A 87 -15.92 5.68 1.55
N MET A 88 -15.23 4.69 0.97
CA MET A 88 -15.06 3.35 1.56
C MET A 88 -14.54 3.40 3.00
N THR A 89 -13.59 4.28 3.31
CA THR A 89 -12.99 4.40 4.65
C THR A 89 -13.92 5.01 5.72
N SER A 90 -15.13 5.39 5.33
CA SER A 90 -16.15 6.01 6.20
C SER A 90 -17.44 5.19 6.31
N LEU A 91 -17.53 4.06 5.61
CA LEU A 91 -18.67 3.14 5.65
C LEU A 91 -18.71 2.34 6.94
N SER A 92 -19.85 1.71 7.22
CA SER A 92 -19.90 0.58 8.17
C SER A 92 -19.16 -0.64 7.60
N ILE A 93 -18.80 -1.58 8.47
CA ILE A 93 -18.21 -2.87 8.05
C ILE A 93 -19.18 -3.58 7.10
N GLU A 94 -20.46 -3.66 7.44
CA GLU A 94 -21.47 -4.33 6.61
C GLU A 94 -21.64 -3.65 5.24
N GLU A 95 -21.53 -2.32 5.19
CA GLU A 95 -21.64 -1.57 3.95
C GLU A 95 -20.43 -1.79 3.03
N ILE A 96 -19.20 -1.73 3.54
CA ILE A 96 -18.01 -1.99 2.71
C ILE A 96 -17.97 -3.44 2.21
N GLU A 97 -18.37 -4.39 3.06
CA GLU A 97 -18.45 -5.81 2.70
C GLU A 97 -19.45 -6.07 1.58
N ARG A 98 -20.67 -5.53 1.71
CA ARG A 98 -21.73 -5.69 0.71
C ARG A 98 -21.42 -4.93 -0.58
N ASP A 99 -21.00 -3.67 -0.46
CA ASP A 99 -20.94 -2.76 -1.59
C ASP A 99 -19.66 -2.90 -2.40
N TYR A 100 -18.53 -3.29 -1.78
CA TYR A 100 -17.21 -3.27 -2.41
C TYR A 100 -16.40 -4.57 -2.29
N HIS A 101 -16.45 -5.32 -1.18
CA HIS A 101 -15.90 -6.68 -1.18
C HIS A 101 -16.73 -7.59 -2.11
N SER A 102 -18.06 -7.54 -1.96
CA SER A 102 -19.03 -8.35 -2.72
C SER A 102 -19.56 -7.66 -3.99
N ASP A 103 -18.88 -6.60 -4.45
CA ASP A 103 -19.17 -5.88 -5.69
C ASP A 103 -20.58 -5.25 -5.81
N GLY A 104 -21.34 -5.08 -4.72
CA GLY A 104 -22.73 -4.62 -4.77
C GLY A 104 -22.95 -3.24 -5.42
N LYS A 105 -21.95 -2.34 -5.36
CA LYS A 105 -21.96 -1.03 -6.03
C LYS A 105 -21.02 -0.93 -7.23
N LEU A 106 -20.34 -2.01 -7.59
CA LEU A 106 -19.39 -2.02 -8.70
C LEU A 106 -20.04 -2.52 -9.99
N PRO A 107 -19.58 -2.04 -11.16
CA PRO A 107 -19.95 -2.64 -12.43
C PRO A 107 -19.59 -4.13 -12.48
N PRO A 108 -20.18 -4.94 -13.36
CA PRO A 108 -19.81 -6.34 -13.48
C PRO A 108 -18.32 -6.54 -13.78
N MET A 109 -17.62 -7.29 -12.93
CA MET A 109 -16.23 -7.68 -13.12
C MET A 109 -16.05 -8.48 -14.43
N LYS A 110 -15.04 -8.13 -15.22
CA LYS A 110 -14.77 -8.76 -16.53
C LYS A 110 -13.58 -9.72 -16.55
N SER A 111 -12.73 -9.69 -15.53
CA SER A 111 -11.55 -10.55 -15.40
C SER A 111 -11.17 -10.65 -13.92
N ALA A 112 -10.66 -11.82 -13.50
CA ALA A 112 -10.11 -12.02 -12.16
C ALA A 112 -8.99 -11.01 -11.83
N SER A 113 -8.19 -10.62 -12.83
CA SER A 113 -7.15 -9.60 -12.63
C SER A 113 -7.70 -8.25 -12.16
N CYS A 114 -8.94 -7.90 -12.54
CA CYS A 114 -9.60 -6.69 -12.07
C CYS A 114 -10.02 -6.81 -10.60
N TYR A 115 -10.45 -7.99 -10.17
CA TYR A 115 -10.80 -8.29 -8.78
C TYR A 115 -9.58 -8.13 -7.88
N HIS A 116 -8.45 -8.77 -8.22
CA HIS A 116 -7.25 -8.63 -7.39
C HIS A 116 -6.74 -7.19 -7.30
N ALA A 117 -6.85 -6.41 -8.39
CA ALA A 117 -6.46 -5.00 -8.37
C ALA A 117 -7.40 -4.12 -7.53
N LYS A 118 -8.70 -4.41 -7.50
CA LYS A 118 -9.66 -3.76 -6.60
C LYS A 118 -9.30 -4.04 -5.14
N ASP A 119 -8.93 -5.27 -4.84
CA ASP A 119 -8.69 -5.72 -3.46
C ASP A 119 -7.47 -5.06 -2.82
N LEU A 120 -6.53 -4.51 -3.61
CA LEU A 120 -5.50 -3.60 -3.08
C LEU A 120 -6.07 -2.34 -2.41
N LEU A 121 -7.27 -1.92 -2.82
CA LEU A 121 -7.97 -0.76 -2.27
C LEU A 121 -8.96 -1.16 -1.17
N VAL A 122 -9.72 -2.23 -1.41
CA VAL A 122 -10.87 -2.59 -0.56
C VAL A 122 -10.42 -3.16 0.79
N HIS A 123 -9.48 -4.11 0.84
CA HIS A 123 -9.02 -4.66 2.13
C HIS A 123 -8.40 -3.58 3.04
N PRO A 124 -7.51 -2.67 2.57
CA PRO A 124 -7.01 -1.61 3.44
C PRO A 124 -8.11 -0.64 3.89
N ALA A 125 -9.11 -0.37 3.05
CA ALA A 125 -10.26 0.43 3.47
C ALA A 125 -11.06 -0.28 4.57
N THR A 126 -11.27 -1.60 4.47
CA THR A 126 -11.92 -2.43 5.49
C THR A 126 -11.13 -2.45 6.79
N MET A 127 -9.80 -2.61 6.73
CA MET A 127 -8.92 -2.48 7.90
C MET A 127 -9.07 -1.12 8.59
N ALA A 128 -9.14 -0.03 7.80
CA ALA A 128 -9.32 1.31 8.34
C ALA A 128 -10.70 1.47 9.02
N VAL A 129 -11.76 0.91 8.43
CA VAL A 129 -13.11 0.91 9.05
C VAL A 129 -13.12 0.11 10.35
N ILE A 130 -12.53 -1.09 10.35
CA ILE A 130 -12.39 -1.93 11.56
C ILE A 130 -11.67 -1.14 12.65
N GLY A 131 -10.52 -0.54 12.33
CA GLY A 131 -9.71 0.20 13.29
C GLY A 131 -10.37 1.48 13.84
N LYS A 132 -11.27 2.11 13.09
CA LYS A 132 -12.06 3.28 13.53
C LYS A 132 -13.26 2.90 14.40
N THR A 133 -13.88 1.74 14.14
CA THR A 133 -15.22 1.43 14.66
C THR A 133 -15.23 0.37 15.76
N GLN A 134 -14.18 -0.46 15.86
CA GLN A 134 -14.11 -1.56 16.81
C GLN A 134 -13.19 -1.23 18.01
N PRO A 135 -13.45 -1.80 19.20
CA PRO A 135 -12.53 -1.69 20.32
C PRO A 135 -11.21 -2.41 20.01
N ASP A 136 -10.10 -1.94 20.58
CA ASP A 136 -8.82 -2.65 20.49
C ASP A 136 -8.88 -3.95 21.29
N SER A 137 -9.02 -5.06 20.57
CA SER A 137 -9.20 -6.41 21.11
C SER A 137 -8.44 -7.43 20.27
N ALA A 138 -8.20 -8.62 20.82
CA ALA A 138 -7.60 -9.72 20.08
C ALA A 138 -8.41 -10.09 18.82
N GLN A 139 -9.74 -10.05 18.91
CA GLN A 139 -10.63 -10.31 17.77
C GLN A 139 -10.49 -9.25 16.68
N THR A 140 -10.46 -7.97 17.06
CA THR A 140 -10.24 -6.84 16.14
C THR A 140 -8.90 -6.97 15.43
N ARG A 141 -7.83 -7.28 16.17
CA ARG A 141 -6.49 -7.49 15.60
C ARG A 141 -6.44 -8.69 14.66
N GLN A 142 -7.17 -9.76 14.99
CA GLN A 142 -7.29 -10.93 14.12
C GLN A 142 -8.06 -10.61 12.83
N GLN A 143 -9.09 -9.77 12.89
CA GLN A 143 -9.80 -9.30 11.69
C GLN A 143 -8.86 -8.51 10.78
N ILE A 144 -8.15 -7.51 11.32
CA ILE A 144 -7.15 -6.73 10.57
C ILE A 144 -6.07 -7.65 9.97
N HIS A 145 -5.66 -8.69 10.70
CA HIS A 145 -4.67 -9.65 10.20
C HIS A 145 -5.18 -10.43 8.99
N ARG A 146 -6.47 -10.81 8.95
CA ARG A 146 -7.06 -11.52 7.81
C ARG A 146 -7.12 -10.62 6.58
N GLU A 147 -7.64 -9.40 6.73
CA GLU A 147 -7.66 -8.42 5.65
C GLU A 147 -6.25 -8.14 5.09
N LEU A 148 -5.25 -8.03 5.98
CA LEU A 148 -3.86 -7.83 5.57
C LEU A 148 -3.26 -9.05 4.86
N ALA A 149 -3.63 -10.26 5.27
CA ALA A 149 -3.16 -11.46 4.59
C ALA A 149 -3.75 -11.55 3.17
N GLU A 150 -5.03 -11.25 3.02
CA GLU A 150 -5.69 -11.20 1.71
C GLU A 150 -5.04 -10.13 0.83
N VAL A 151 -4.84 -8.90 1.34
CA VAL A 151 -4.25 -7.84 0.53
C VAL A 151 -2.82 -8.13 0.06
N LEU A 152 -2.00 -8.82 0.85
CA LEU A 152 -0.65 -9.24 0.45
C LEU A 152 -0.70 -10.29 -0.67
N GLU A 153 -1.66 -11.22 -0.61
CA GLU A 153 -1.89 -12.21 -1.67
C GLU A 153 -2.32 -11.50 -2.97
N HIS A 154 -3.30 -10.60 -2.90
CA HIS A 154 -3.73 -9.79 -4.03
C HIS A 154 -2.58 -8.95 -4.61
N PHE A 155 -1.77 -8.33 -3.76
CA PHE A 155 -0.62 -7.52 -4.18
C PHE A 155 0.35 -8.33 -5.03
N ASN A 156 0.69 -9.55 -4.60
CA ASN A 156 1.59 -10.42 -5.36
C ASN A 156 1.03 -10.74 -6.74
N GLN A 157 -0.25 -11.09 -6.84
CA GLN A 157 -0.90 -11.40 -8.13
C GLN A 157 -0.93 -10.18 -9.06
N VAL A 158 -1.27 -9.00 -8.52
CA VAL A 158 -1.32 -7.75 -9.29
C VAL A 158 0.08 -7.32 -9.75
N LYS A 159 1.09 -7.42 -8.89
CA LYS A 159 2.48 -7.11 -9.22
C LYS A 159 2.99 -8.02 -10.34
N MET A 160 2.75 -9.32 -10.26
CA MET A 160 3.11 -10.28 -11.32
C MET A 160 2.41 -9.97 -12.65
N ALA A 161 1.11 -9.63 -12.61
CA ALA A 161 0.34 -9.25 -13.79
C ALA A 161 0.73 -7.87 -14.38
N THR A 162 1.59 -7.11 -13.70
CA THR A 162 2.07 -5.80 -14.13
C THR A 162 3.50 -5.84 -14.67
N VAL A 163 4.34 -6.76 -14.19
CA VAL A 163 5.76 -6.85 -14.59
C VAL A 163 5.96 -7.67 -15.87
N LEU A 164 4.99 -8.53 -16.21
CA LEU A 164 4.91 -9.27 -17.46
C LEU A 164 4.06 -8.52 -18.50
#